data_AF-A0AAV8Z903-F1
#
_entry.id   AF-A0AAV8Z903-F1
#
_cell.length_a   1.000
_cell.length_b   1.000
_cell.length_c   1.000
_cell.angle_alpha   90.00
_cell.angle_beta   90.00
_cell.angle_gamma   90.00
#
_symmetry.space_group_name_H-M   'P 1'
#
loop_
_entity.id
_entity.type
_entity.pdbx_description
1 polymer ?
#
loop_
_entity_poly.entity_id
_entity_poly.type
_entity_poly.pdbx_seq_one_letter_code
_entity_poly.pdbx_strand_id
1 'polypeptide(L)'
;MKFTYISNKIWVQTILFIIIGSMCMDPRLTNNKNLQVDAASGSGSTDECQVTPVIHVLQYPGCVPKPIPSFACIGRCASYIQVSGSKIWQMERSCMCCQESGEREASVSLFCPKAKPGERKFIKVTTKAPLECMCRPCTGVEESAVIPQELAGYSDEALSGHFLKSHQL
;
A
#
# COMPACT_ATOMS: atom_id res chain seq x y z
N MET A 1 44.81 -30.14 -61.60
CA MET A 1 44.07 -28.87 -61.39
C MET A 1 42.89 -29.09 -60.44
N LYS A 2 43.12 -29.30 -59.14
CA LYS A 2 42.05 -29.52 -58.11
C LYS A 2 42.42 -29.00 -56.71
N PHE A 3 43.56 -28.35 -56.53
CA PHE A 3 44.05 -27.92 -55.20
C PHE A 3 43.58 -26.53 -54.77
N THR A 4 43.15 -25.67 -55.69
CA THR A 4 42.76 -24.28 -55.37
C THR A 4 41.30 -24.14 -54.90
N TYR A 5 40.42 -25.12 -55.20
CA TYR A 5 38.98 -25.04 -54.86
C TYR A 5 38.66 -25.44 -53.41
N ILE A 6 39.55 -26.19 -52.76
CA ILE A 6 39.33 -26.72 -51.40
C ILE A 6 39.68 -25.67 -50.31
N SER A 7 40.63 -24.78 -50.58
CA SER A 7 41.07 -23.77 -49.60
C SER A 7 40.03 -22.67 -49.37
N ASN A 8 39.26 -22.28 -50.40
CA ASN A 8 38.23 -21.25 -50.30
C ASN A 8 36.99 -21.72 -49.49
N LYS A 9 36.63 -23.01 -49.61
CA LYS A 9 35.48 -23.57 -48.88
C LYS A 9 35.76 -23.69 -47.38
N ILE A 10 36.99 -24.02 -46.99
CA ILE A 10 37.42 -24.13 -45.59
C ILE A 10 37.44 -22.75 -44.94
N TRP A 11 37.96 -21.72 -45.62
CA TRP A 11 37.98 -20.34 -45.12
C TRP A 11 36.58 -19.74 -44.91
N VAL A 12 35.64 -19.98 -45.84
CA VAL A 12 34.25 -19.50 -45.70
C VAL A 12 33.54 -20.20 -44.54
N GLN A 13 33.84 -21.48 -44.31
CA GLN A 13 33.22 -22.27 -43.25
C GLN A 13 33.76 -21.87 -41.85
N THR A 14 35.05 -21.59 -41.71
CA THR A 14 35.60 -21.04 -40.45
C THR A 14 35.09 -19.63 -40.15
N ILE A 15 34.95 -18.75 -41.16
CA ILE A 15 34.40 -17.41 -40.95
C ILE A 15 32.92 -17.48 -40.50
N LEU A 16 32.13 -18.38 -41.08
CA LEU A 16 30.74 -18.59 -40.69
C LEU A 16 30.60 -19.11 -39.24
N PHE A 17 31.48 -20.02 -38.80
CA PHE A 17 31.49 -20.50 -37.41
C PHE A 17 31.91 -19.42 -36.41
N ILE A 18 32.84 -18.52 -36.78
CA ILE A 18 33.25 -17.40 -35.92
C ILE A 18 32.11 -16.41 -35.73
N ILE A 19 31.32 -16.10 -36.78
CA ILE A 19 30.20 -15.16 -36.68
C ILE A 19 29.03 -15.75 -35.88
N ILE A 20 28.74 -17.06 -35.99
CA ILE A 20 27.67 -17.72 -35.23
C ILE A 20 28.06 -17.91 -33.75
N GLY A 21 29.36 -18.09 -33.46
CA GLY A 21 29.87 -18.22 -32.08
C GLY A 21 29.88 -16.92 -31.27
N SER A 22 29.72 -15.74 -31.89
CA SER A 22 29.76 -14.44 -31.20
C SER A 22 28.39 -13.89 -30.78
N MET A 23 27.29 -14.64 -30.91
CA MET A 23 25.95 -14.16 -30.52
C MET A 23 25.51 -14.46 -29.08
N CYS A 24 26.39 -14.97 -28.19
CA CYS A 24 26.04 -15.18 -26.78
C CYS A 24 27.20 -14.79 -25.83
N MET A 25 27.52 -13.50 -25.72
CA MET A 25 28.31 -12.96 -24.62
C MET A 25 27.63 -11.67 -24.13
N ASP A 26 26.63 -11.81 -23.27
CA ASP A 26 26.13 -10.71 -22.43
C ASP A 26 27.17 -10.39 -21.34
N PRO A 27 27.76 -9.19 -21.28
CA PRO A 27 28.71 -8.82 -20.23
C PRO A 27 28.02 -8.37 -18.92
N ARG A 28 26.80 -8.83 -18.62
CA ARG A 28 26.00 -8.37 -17.46
C ARG A 28 25.69 -9.43 -16.40
N LEU A 29 26.46 -10.51 -16.33
CA LEU A 29 26.35 -11.51 -15.27
C LEU A 29 27.66 -11.65 -14.50
N THR A 30 28.04 -10.60 -13.77
CA THR A 30 28.95 -10.71 -12.60
C THR A 30 28.82 -9.44 -11.77
N ASN A 31 27.69 -9.30 -11.06
CA ASN A 31 27.69 -8.52 -9.83
C ASN A 31 27.00 -9.33 -8.76
N ASN A 32 27.82 -9.97 -7.94
CA ASN A 32 27.46 -10.68 -6.74
C ASN A 32 26.87 -9.67 -5.74
N LYS A 33 25.54 -9.53 -5.75
CA LYS A 33 24.81 -9.00 -4.61
C LYS A 33 24.07 -10.17 -3.98
N ASN A 34 24.38 -10.42 -2.71
CA ASN A 34 23.63 -11.27 -1.81
C ASN A 34 22.14 -11.25 -2.16
N LEU A 35 21.63 -12.40 -2.57
CA LEU A 35 20.19 -12.64 -2.66
C LEU A 35 19.70 -12.78 -1.21
N GLN A 36 19.46 -11.65 -0.54
CA GLN A 36 18.59 -11.61 0.63
C GLN A 36 17.22 -12.07 0.15
N VAL A 37 16.79 -13.21 0.66
CA VAL A 37 15.38 -13.62 0.65
C VAL A 37 14.67 -12.73 1.66
N ASP A 38 14.44 -11.48 1.26
CA ASP A 38 13.40 -10.67 1.85
C ASP A 38 12.14 -11.00 1.06
N ALA A 39 11.06 -11.34 1.78
CA ALA A 39 9.76 -11.57 1.21
C ALA A 39 9.24 -10.28 0.54
N ALA A 40 9.69 -10.04 -0.70
CA ALA A 40 9.21 -8.98 -1.55
C ALA A 40 7.93 -9.47 -2.24
N SER A 41 6.82 -9.01 -1.66
CA SER A 41 5.59 -8.63 -2.34
C SER A 41 5.74 -8.53 -3.86
N GLY A 42 4.85 -9.24 -4.56
CA GLY A 42 4.79 -9.26 -6.02
C GLY A 42 4.81 -7.87 -6.63
N SER A 43 5.65 -7.71 -7.64
CA SER A 43 5.73 -6.55 -8.52
C SER A 43 4.35 -6.21 -9.11
N GLY A 44 3.74 -5.16 -8.58
CA GLY A 44 2.51 -4.56 -9.13
C GLY A 44 2.17 -3.28 -8.38
N SER A 45 2.55 -2.13 -8.97
CA SER A 45 2.54 -0.78 -8.38
C SER A 45 3.60 -0.54 -7.29
N THR A 46 4.43 0.49 -7.46
CA THR A 46 5.40 0.92 -6.45
C THR A 46 4.65 1.51 -5.26
N ASP A 47 4.63 0.78 -4.14
CA ASP A 47 4.13 1.33 -2.87
C ASP A 47 4.86 2.64 -2.54
N GLU A 48 4.09 3.66 -2.19
CA GLU A 48 4.59 4.99 -1.85
C GLU A 48 3.95 5.38 -0.54
N CYS A 49 4.63 5.20 0.59
CA CYS A 49 4.11 5.60 1.89
C CYS A 49 5.20 6.32 2.67
N GLN A 50 4.94 7.58 3.04
CA GLN A 50 5.95 8.45 3.62
C GLN A 50 5.39 9.33 4.75
N VAL A 51 6.30 9.67 5.67
CA VAL A 51 6.05 10.64 6.74
C VAL A 51 6.17 12.04 6.14
N THR A 52 5.10 12.83 6.23
CA THR A 52 5.03 14.20 5.68
C THR A 52 4.90 15.22 6.81
N PRO A 53 5.69 16.31 6.83
CA PRO A 53 5.54 17.38 7.80
C PRO A 53 4.25 18.17 7.54
N VAL A 54 3.49 18.44 8.59
CA VAL A 54 2.22 19.19 8.52
C VAL A 54 2.09 20.19 9.67
N ILE A 55 1.27 21.22 9.49
CA ILE A 55 0.88 22.13 10.58
C ILE A 55 -0.45 21.66 11.14
N HIS A 56 -0.45 21.29 12.42
CA HIS A 56 -1.65 20.91 13.14
C HIS A 56 -2.06 22.03 14.11
N VAL A 57 -3.34 22.38 14.18
CA VAL A 57 -3.82 23.43 15.09
C VAL A 57 -4.48 22.78 16.29
N LEU A 58 -3.85 22.89 17.45
CA LEU A 58 -4.44 22.42 18.70
C LEU A 58 -5.56 23.34 19.15
N GLN A 59 -6.74 22.76 19.35
CA GLN A 59 -7.90 23.44 19.90
C GLN A 59 -8.26 22.79 21.24
N TYR A 60 -8.27 23.60 22.29
CA TYR A 60 -8.68 23.16 23.62
C TYR A 60 -9.68 24.16 24.21
N PRO A 61 -10.78 23.70 24.84
CA PRO A 61 -11.80 24.59 25.39
C PRO A 61 -11.21 25.64 26.35
N GLY A 62 -11.54 26.91 26.12
CA GLY A 62 -11.06 28.01 26.96
C GLY A 62 -9.63 28.47 26.70
N CYS A 63 -8.92 27.84 25.75
CA CYS A 63 -7.57 28.20 25.35
C CYS A 63 -7.51 28.79 23.95
N VAL A 64 -6.47 29.58 23.70
CA VAL A 64 -6.20 30.15 22.37
C VAL A 64 -5.67 29.04 21.46
N PRO A 65 -6.24 28.83 20.26
CA PRO A 65 -5.75 27.83 19.32
C PRO A 65 -4.26 28.02 19.01
N LYS A 66 -3.49 26.94 19.04
CA LYS A 66 -2.04 26.98 18.85
C LYS A 66 -1.61 26.10 17.67
N PRO A 67 -1.07 26.68 16.58
CA PRO A 67 -0.46 25.90 15.52
C PRO A 67 0.84 25.25 16.02
N ILE A 68 1.02 23.97 15.70
CA ILE A 68 2.21 23.19 16.03
C ILE A 68 2.74 22.47 14.78
N PRO A 69 4.06 22.35 14.62
CA PRO A 69 4.63 21.43 13.64
C PRO A 69 4.37 19.99 14.09
N SER A 70 3.88 19.17 13.16
CA SER A 70 3.60 17.74 13.38
C SER A 70 3.94 16.95 12.12
N PHE A 71 3.61 15.67 12.12
CA PHE A 71 3.82 14.73 11.02
C PHE A 71 2.54 13.95 10.72
N ALA A 72 2.38 13.51 9.48
CA ALA A 72 1.26 12.68 9.02
C ALA A 72 1.78 11.61 8.05
N CYS A 73 1.07 10.48 7.97
CA CYS A 73 1.33 9.47 6.94
C CYS A 73 0.56 9.82 5.67
N ILE A 74 1.26 9.92 4.55
CA ILE A 74 0.66 10.22 3.24
C ILE A 74 1.25 9.25 2.23
N GLY A 75 0.38 8.62 1.44
CA GLY A 75 0.83 7.61 0.50
C GLY A 75 -0.26 6.83 -0.20
N ARG A 76 0.18 5.92 -1.07
CA ARG A 76 -0.58 4.91 -1.79
C ARG A 76 0.04 3.55 -1.52
N CYS A 77 -0.81 2.58 -1.22
CA CYS A 77 -0.40 1.19 -0.99
C CYS A 77 -1.17 0.28 -1.95
N ALA A 78 -0.50 -0.75 -2.45
CA ALA A 78 -1.10 -1.75 -3.31
C ALA A 78 -2.14 -2.57 -2.53
N SER A 79 -3.33 -2.71 -3.11
CA SER A 79 -4.41 -3.55 -2.59
C SER A 79 -5.00 -4.36 -3.73
N TYR A 80 -5.52 -5.55 -3.44
CA TYR A 80 -6.16 -6.40 -4.44
C TYR A 80 -7.46 -7.02 -3.93
N ILE A 81 -8.33 -7.34 -4.89
CA ILE A 81 -9.51 -8.18 -4.72
C ILE A 81 -9.55 -9.12 -5.92
N GLN A 82 -9.68 -10.41 -5.67
CA GLN A 82 -9.75 -11.43 -6.71
C GLN A 82 -10.68 -12.58 -6.29
N VAL A 83 -11.09 -13.41 -7.26
CA VAL A 83 -11.80 -14.65 -6.95
C VAL A 83 -10.82 -15.62 -6.27
N SER A 84 -11.25 -16.28 -5.20
CA SER A 84 -10.40 -17.23 -4.48
C SER A 84 -10.11 -18.46 -5.34
N GLY A 85 -8.83 -18.79 -5.50
CA GLY A 85 -8.39 -19.95 -6.28
C GLY A 85 -8.76 -21.31 -5.66
N SER A 86 -9.08 -21.35 -4.37
CA SER A 86 -9.47 -22.58 -3.66
C SER A 86 -10.99 -22.69 -3.44
N LYS A 87 -11.72 -21.57 -3.49
CA LYS A 87 -13.16 -21.51 -3.32
C LYS A 87 -13.75 -20.49 -4.30
N ILE A 88 -14.17 -20.96 -5.48
CA ILE A 88 -14.66 -20.12 -6.59
C ILE A 88 -15.80 -19.17 -6.15
N TRP A 89 -16.57 -19.56 -5.15
CA TRP A 89 -17.67 -18.76 -4.59
C TRP A 89 -17.23 -17.67 -3.58
N GLN A 90 -15.96 -17.65 -3.19
CA GLN A 90 -15.41 -16.69 -2.23
C GLN A 90 -14.48 -15.69 -2.93
N MET A 91 -14.49 -14.44 -2.48
CA MET A 91 -13.52 -13.43 -2.88
C MET A 91 -12.37 -13.40 -1.88
N GLU A 92 -11.14 -13.26 -2.38
CA GLU A 92 -9.95 -12.99 -1.58
C GLU A 92 -9.60 -11.51 -1.70
N ARG A 93 -9.35 -10.86 -0.56
CA ARG A 93 -9.07 -9.43 -0.47
C ARG A 93 -7.85 -9.16 0.39
N SER A 94 -6.98 -8.27 -0.10
CA SER A 94 -5.95 -7.62 0.70
C SER A 94 -6.07 -6.11 0.53
N CYS A 95 -6.32 -5.40 1.63
CA CYS A 95 -6.47 -3.95 1.65
C CYS A 95 -5.34 -3.36 2.50
N MET A 96 -4.45 -2.61 1.86
CA MET A 96 -3.29 -1.99 2.50
C MET A 96 -3.51 -0.48 2.62
N CYS A 97 -3.14 0.08 3.77
CA CYS A 97 -3.25 1.49 4.11
C CYS A 97 -1.86 2.03 4.49
N CYS A 98 -1.57 3.28 4.12
CA CYS A 98 -0.38 3.98 4.59
C CYS A 98 -0.62 4.43 6.03
N GLN A 99 -0.08 3.67 6.99
CA GLN A 99 -0.35 3.83 8.42
C GLN A 99 0.94 4.00 9.20
N GLU A 100 0.82 4.51 10.42
CA GLU A 100 1.93 4.63 11.35
C GLU A 100 2.47 3.25 11.77
N SER A 101 3.79 3.13 11.80
CA SER A 101 4.48 1.99 12.40
C SER A 101 5.02 2.28 13.80
N GLY A 102 5.03 3.56 14.18
CA GLY A 102 5.41 4.01 15.52
C GLY A 102 4.93 5.42 15.79
N GLU A 103 4.83 5.76 17.08
CA GLU A 103 4.38 7.07 17.55
C GLU A 103 5.44 7.73 18.41
N ARG A 104 5.47 9.06 18.39
CA ARG A 104 6.26 9.87 19.32
C ARG A 104 5.37 10.89 20.03
N GLU A 105 5.62 11.09 21.31
CA GLU A 105 4.92 12.05 22.15
C GLU A 105 5.70 13.38 22.25
N ALA A 106 4.96 14.48 22.28
CA ALA A 106 5.48 15.82 22.53
C ALA A 106 4.56 16.56 23.50
N SER A 107 5.14 17.37 24.37
CA SER A 107 4.37 18.22 25.27
C SER A 107 4.32 19.65 24.80
N VAL A 108 3.12 20.20 24.66
CA VAL A 108 2.87 21.57 24.21
C VAL A 108 2.22 22.36 25.35
N SER A 109 2.72 23.57 25.62
CA SER A 109 2.01 24.48 26.52
C SER A 109 0.98 25.31 25.76
N LEU A 110 -0.26 25.31 26.23
CA LEU A 110 -1.37 26.13 25.73
C LEU A 110 -1.68 27.26 26.71
N PHE A 111 -2.08 28.40 26.18
CA PHE A 111 -2.50 29.57 26.96
C PHE A 111 -4.03 29.64 27.03
N CYS A 112 -4.55 29.69 28.25
CA CYS A 112 -5.97 29.61 28.58
C CYS A 112 -6.39 30.86 29.36
N PRO A 113 -6.76 31.95 28.65
CA PRO A 113 -7.13 33.21 29.31
C PRO A 113 -8.43 33.10 30.12
N LYS A 114 -9.27 32.09 29.83
CA LYS A 114 -10.54 31.84 30.51
C LYS A 114 -10.43 30.89 31.73
N ALA A 115 -9.22 30.56 32.16
CA ALA A 115 -9.00 29.74 33.37
C ALA A 115 -9.56 30.46 34.61
N LYS A 116 -10.11 29.70 35.56
CA LYS A 116 -10.72 30.28 36.78
C LYS A 116 -9.64 30.96 37.64
N PRO A 117 -10.01 31.97 38.46
CA PRO A 117 -9.08 32.53 39.43
C PRO A 117 -8.50 31.44 40.34
N GLY A 118 -7.16 31.32 40.38
CA GLY A 118 -6.45 30.27 41.11
C GLY A 118 -5.98 29.08 40.24
N GLU A 119 -6.47 28.94 39.02
CA GLU A 119 -5.99 27.94 38.05
C GLU A 119 -4.80 28.46 37.23
N ARG A 120 -3.97 27.53 36.74
CA ARG A 120 -2.84 27.88 35.86
C ARG A 120 -3.36 28.31 34.49
N LYS A 121 -3.04 29.54 34.08
CA LYS A 121 -3.34 30.05 32.73
C LYS A 121 -2.56 29.34 31.63
N PHE A 122 -1.49 28.62 31.98
CA PHE A 122 -0.76 27.77 31.05
C PHE A 122 -0.98 26.30 31.42
N ILE A 123 -1.53 25.54 30.49
CA ILE A 123 -1.70 24.09 30.63
C ILE A 123 -0.69 23.37 29.73
N LYS A 124 -0.27 22.18 30.12
CA LYS A 124 0.62 21.32 29.33
C LYS A 124 -0.23 20.18 28.78
N VAL A 125 -0.33 20.09 27.46
CA VAL A 125 -1.02 19.00 26.76
C VAL A 125 0.00 18.10 26.08
N THR A 126 -0.25 16.79 26.11
CA THR A 126 0.57 15.80 25.37
C THR A 126 -0.09 15.53 24.04
N THR A 127 0.70 15.59 22.96
CA THR A 127 0.28 15.33 21.59
C THR A 127 1.13 14.22 21.01
N LYS A 128 0.55 13.41 20.13
CA LYS A 128 1.23 12.31 19.44
C LYS A 128 1.35 12.60 17.94
N ALA A 129 2.43 12.10 17.34
CA ALA A 129 2.65 12.15 15.90
C ALA A 129 3.34 10.85 15.44
N PRO A 130 3.15 10.42 14.18
CA PRO A 130 3.86 9.27 13.64
C PRO A 130 5.38 9.53 13.61
N LEU A 131 6.15 8.51 13.99
CA LEU A 131 7.61 8.49 13.81
C LEU A 131 7.97 7.98 12.41
N GLU A 132 7.24 6.96 11.98
CA GLU A 132 7.45 6.23 10.74
C GLU A 132 6.10 5.80 10.16
N CYS A 133 6.04 5.62 8.83
CA CYS A 133 4.85 5.21 8.10
C CYS A 133 5.19 4.04 7.17
N MET A 134 4.30 3.05 7.10
CA MET A 134 4.44 1.88 6.23
C MET A 134 3.08 1.44 5.70
N CYS A 135 3.08 0.72 4.57
CA CYS A 135 1.89 0.03 4.08
C CYS A 135 1.56 -1.16 4.98
N ARG A 136 0.42 -1.10 5.67
CA ARG A 136 -0.07 -2.14 6.59
C ARG A 136 -1.50 -2.54 6.26
N PRO A 137 -1.95 -3.75 6.62
CA PRO A 137 -3.36 -4.11 6.48
C PRO A 137 -4.24 -3.09 7.18
N CYS A 138 -5.22 -2.51 6.47
CA CYS A 138 -6.12 -1.53 7.05
C CYS A 138 -6.87 -2.14 8.24
N THR A 139 -7.04 -1.39 9.32
CA THR A 139 -7.83 -1.81 10.48
C THR A 139 -9.32 -1.75 10.13
N GLY A 140 -9.84 -2.85 9.61
CA GLY A 140 -11.27 -3.12 9.44
C GLY A 140 -11.89 -2.51 8.18
N VAL A 141 -12.16 -3.37 7.19
CA VAL A 141 -13.45 -3.30 6.50
C VAL A 141 -14.23 -4.46 7.07
N GLU A 142 -15.29 -4.18 7.81
CA GLU A 142 -16.18 -5.24 8.27
C GLU A 142 -16.76 -5.93 7.01
N GLU A 143 -16.41 -7.20 6.82
CA GLU A 143 -16.81 -7.96 5.63
C GLU A 143 -18.34 -7.99 5.48
N SER A 144 -19.06 -7.86 6.59
CA SER A 144 -20.52 -7.70 6.70
C SER A 144 -21.09 -6.39 6.15
N ALA A 145 -20.30 -5.31 6.00
CA ALA A 145 -20.76 -4.05 5.42
C ALA A 145 -20.54 -3.97 3.89
N VAL A 146 -19.91 -4.97 3.29
CA VAL A 146 -19.71 -5.01 1.83
C VAL A 146 -20.93 -5.65 1.19
N ILE A 147 -21.92 -4.82 0.85
CA ILE A 147 -23.11 -5.26 0.11
C ILE A 147 -22.76 -5.38 -1.38
N PRO A 148 -22.98 -6.55 -2.01
CA PRO A 148 -22.84 -6.69 -3.46
C PRO A 148 -23.70 -5.66 -4.18
N GLN A 149 -23.19 -5.08 -5.27
CA GLN A 149 -23.89 -4.02 -6.01
C GLN A 149 -25.26 -4.47 -6.55
N GLU A 150 -25.42 -5.76 -6.84
CA GLU A 150 -26.69 -6.37 -7.24
C GLU A 150 -27.77 -6.35 -6.13
N LEU A 151 -27.37 -6.20 -4.87
CA LEU A 151 -28.27 -6.08 -3.71
C LEU A 151 -28.40 -4.64 -3.19
N ALA A 152 -27.51 -3.73 -3.59
CA ALA A 152 -27.43 -2.36 -3.09
C ALA A 152 -28.62 -1.45 -3.52
N GLY A 153 -29.65 -2.02 -4.16
CA GLY A 153 -30.89 -1.33 -4.54
C GLY A 153 -32.18 -2.02 -4.06
N TYR A 154 -32.09 -3.13 -3.33
CA TYR A 154 -33.24 -3.79 -2.72
C TYR A 154 -33.43 -3.28 -1.29
N SER A 155 -34.12 -2.16 -1.12
CA SER A 155 -34.57 -1.69 0.20
C SER A 155 -35.56 -2.69 0.84
N ASP A 156 -35.45 -2.86 2.15
CA ASP A 156 -36.16 -3.82 3.03
C ASP A 156 -37.70 -3.78 3.01
N GLU A 157 -38.35 -3.00 2.15
CA GLU A 157 -39.82 -2.92 2.10
C GLU A 157 -40.46 -4.02 1.22
N ALA A 158 -39.68 -4.80 0.47
CA ALA A 158 -40.23 -5.79 -0.47
C ALA A 158 -40.34 -7.23 0.06
N LEU A 159 -39.80 -7.55 1.26
CA LEU A 159 -39.79 -8.94 1.76
C LEU A 159 -40.93 -9.26 2.75
N SER A 160 -41.59 -8.27 3.36
CA SER A 160 -42.70 -8.52 4.28
C SER A 160 -44.04 -8.81 3.58
N GLY A 161 -44.16 -8.54 2.28
CA GLY A 161 -45.42 -8.69 1.53
C GLY A 161 -45.56 -9.96 0.70
N HIS A 162 -44.45 -10.61 0.30
CA HIS A 162 -44.51 -11.71 -0.68
C HIS A 162 -44.52 -13.12 -0.08
N PHE A 163 -44.13 -13.31 1.18
CA PHE A 163 -44.12 -14.65 1.80
C PHE A 163 -45.42 -15.01 2.54
N LEU A 164 -46.27 -14.04 2.89
CA LEU A 164 -47.53 -14.29 3.59
C LEU A 164 -48.70 -14.72 2.68
N LYS A 165 -48.52 -14.72 1.35
CA LYS A 165 -49.58 -15.08 0.39
C LYS A 165 -49.51 -16.51 -0.17
N SER A 166 -48.53 -17.33 0.24
CA SER A 166 -48.43 -18.73 -0.23
C SER A 166 -49.02 -19.77 0.73
N HIS A 167 -49.65 -19.36 1.84
CA HIS A 167 -50.27 -20.26 2.82
C HIS A 167 -51.79 -20.16 2.91
N GLN A 168 -52.46 -19.75 1.83
CA GLN A 168 -53.90 -19.96 1.66
C GLN A 168 -54.22 -20.35 0.22
N LEU A 169 -54.15 -21.65 -0.06
CA LEU A 169 -55.05 -22.41 -0.94
C LEU A 169 -54.86 -23.90 -0.68
#